data_AF-A0A7C7NNY4-F1
#
_entry.id   AF-A0A7C7NNY4-F1
#
_cell.length_a   1.000
_cell.length_b   1.000
_cell.length_c   1.000
_cell.angle_alpha   90.00
_cell.angle_beta   90.00
_cell.angle_gamma   90.00
#
_symmetry.space_group_name_H-M   'P 1'
#
loop_
_entity.id
_entity.type
_entity.pdbx_description
1 polymer ?
#
loop_
_entity_poly.entity_id
_entity_poly.type
_entity_poly.pdbx_seq_one_letter_code
_entity_poly.pdbx_strand_id
1 'polypeptide(L)'
;MSRTLFTSESVTEGHPDKIADQISDSILDHLFVSDPQSRVACETLVTTGLAFVAGEVSTEAYVHIPDIVRGTLSRIGYTNAVYGIDALTCAVLTSIDQQSSDIAMGVDTGGAGDQGMMFGYATNETPELMPAPIQYAHAITRQLAHVRKTGEVPWLRPDGKSQITVEYEDGRPRRIHTVVVSAQHNEDVRHSEIVETLTRKVIEPVLPEELVDDHCIFHINPTGRFVTGGPHGDAGLTGRKIIVDTYGGVGRHGGGAFSGKDPTKVDRSAAYAARWAAKNVVAAGLATRCEIQLAYAIGVAEPVSILVTNLRDAEVSNHELARAVSEVFDLTPAGIIDGL
;
A
#
# COMPACT_ATOMS: atom_id res chain seq x y z
N MET A 1 31.58 -12.00 8.46
CA MET A 1 30.25 -11.87 7.83
C MET A 1 29.53 -10.74 8.53
N SER A 2 28.98 -9.80 7.77
CA SER A 2 28.20 -8.70 8.36
C SER A 2 26.76 -9.18 8.53
N ARG A 3 26.23 -9.08 9.75
CA ARG A 3 24.84 -9.37 10.04
C ARG A 3 24.12 -8.07 10.34
N THR A 4 22.97 -7.87 9.70
CA THR A 4 22.14 -6.68 9.91
C THR A 4 20.70 -7.08 10.15
N LEU A 5 19.98 -6.29 10.95
CA LEU A 5 18.54 -6.43 11.14
C LEU A 5 17.85 -5.35 10.32
N PHE A 6 16.82 -5.74 9.57
CA PHE A 6 15.95 -4.80 8.85
C PHE A 6 14.50 -5.09 9.20
N THR A 7 13.72 -4.03 9.42
CA THR A 7 12.33 -4.13 9.87
C THR A 7 11.40 -3.42 8.90
N SER A 8 10.28 -4.06 8.56
CA SER A 8 9.14 -3.45 7.88
C SER A 8 7.86 -3.72 8.67
N GLU A 9 6.82 -2.94 8.38
CA GLU A 9 5.51 -3.09 9.01
C GLU A 9 4.37 -2.99 8.00
N SER A 10 3.20 -3.45 8.42
CA SER A 10 1.97 -3.37 7.67
C SER A 10 0.79 -3.16 8.62
N VAL A 11 -0.34 -2.77 8.05
CA VAL A 11 -1.60 -2.58 8.76
C VAL A 11 -2.73 -3.26 7.98
N THR A 12 -3.79 -3.68 8.65
CA THR A 12 -4.96 -4.29 8.00
C THR A 12 -5.77 -3.25 7.23
N GLU A 13 -6.70 -3.73 6.41
CA GLU A 13 -7.74 -2.92 5.79
C GLU A 13 -8.63 -2.13 6.78
N GLY A 14 -8.62 -2.50 8.07
CA GLY A 14 -9.37 -1.81 9.11
C GLY A 14 -8.61 -0.65 9.76
N HIS A 15 -7.32 -0.47 9.49
CA HIS A 15 -6.58 0.67 10.02
C HIS A 15 -7.17 1.99 9.48
N PRO A 16 -7.35 3.04 10.29
CA PRO A 16 -8.06 4.26 9.86
C PRO A 16 -7.46 4.92 8.61
N ASP A 17 -6.13 5.04 8.50
CA ASP A 17 -5.52 5.51 7.24
C ASP A 17 -5.83 4.60 6.04
N LYS A 18 -5.90 3.27 6.23
CA LYS A 18 -6.27 2.34 5.16
C LYS A 18 -7.75 2.35 4.84
N ILE A 19 -8.62 2.69 5.78
CA ILE A 19 -10.02 2.99 5.49
C ILE A 19 -10.09 4.20 4.56
N ALA A 20 -9.36 5.28 4.87
CA ALA A 20 -9.33 6.48 4.04
C ALA A 20 -8.82 6.18 2.61
N ASP A 21 -7.69 5.46 2.49
CA ASP A 21 -7.18 5.01 1.18
C ASP A 21 -8.23 4.22 0.39
N GLN A 22 -8.89 3.24 1.02
CA GLN A 22 -9.90 2.42 0.36
C GLN A 22 -11.16 3.20 -0.04
N ILE A 23 -11.58 4.20 0.74
CA ILE A 23 -12.70 5.06 0.37
C ILE A 23 -12.34 5.88 -0.87
N SER A 24 -11.18 6.52 -0.86
CA SER A 24 -10.71 7.35 -1.98
C SER A 24 -10.59 6.55 -3.27
N ASP A 25 -10.02 5.33 -3.21
CA ASP A 25 -9.94 4.44 -4.38
C ASP A 25 -11.31 3.87 -4.78
N SER A 26 -12.21 3.60 -3.83
CA SER A 26 -13.56 3.13 -4.19
C SER A 26 -14.35 4.21 -4.93
N ILE A 27 -14.15 5.48 -4.62
CA ILE A 27 -14.77 6.59 -5.35
C ILE A 27 -14.21 6.67 -6.77
N LEU A 28 -12.89 6.59 -6.92
CA LEU A 28 -12.22 6.49 -8.22
C LEU A 28 -12.79 5.35 -9.06
N ASP A 29 -12.88 4.14 -8.50
CA ASP A 29 -13.38 2.96 -9.21
C ASP A 29 -14.82 3.17 -9.72
N HIS A 30 -15.71 3.73 -8.89
CA HIS A 30 -17.10 3.96 -9.30
C HIS A 30 -17.23 5.02 -10.40
N LEU A 31 -16.39 6.05 -10.38
CA LEU A 31 -16.32 7.04 -11.46
C LEU A 31 -15.85 6.38 -12.77
N PHE A 32 -14.79 5.57 -12.70
CA PHE A 32 -14.20 4.90 -13.86
C PHE A 32 -15.11 3.88 -14.54
N VAL A 33 -16.03 3.25 -13.79
CA VAL A 33 -17.04 2.34 -14.37
C VAL A 33 -17.94 3.06 -15.37
N SER A 34 -18.28 4.33 -15.12
CA SER A 34 -19.23 5.09 -15.95
C SER A 34 -18.52 6.05 -16.91
N ASP A 35 -17.39 6.61 -16.50
CA ASP A 35 -16.57 7.51 -17.28
C ASP A 35 -15.08 7.19 -17.10
N PRO A 36 -14.50 6.35 -18.00
CA PRO A 36 -13.08 6.01 -17.97
C PRO A 36 -12.12 7.19 -18.19
N GLN A 37 -12.62 8.36 -18.59
CA GLN A 37 -11.82 9.58 -18.78
C GLN A 37 -11.84 10.49 -17.55
N SER A 38 -12.49 10.05 -16.46
CA SER A 38 -12.58 10.81 -15.21
C SER A 38 -11.19 11.20 -14.69
N ARG A 39 -11.04 12.48 -14.37
CA ARG A 39 -9.88 12.99 -13.63
C ARG A 39 -10.26 13.07 -12.16
N VAL A 40 -9.53 12.38 -11.29
CA VAL A 40 -9.87 12.21 -9.89
C VAL A 40 -8.64 12.48 -9.03
N ALA A 41 -8.79 13.35 -8.04
CA ALA A 41 -7.89 13.55 -6.92
C ALA A 41 -8.74 13.61 -5.65
N CYS A 42 -9.17 12.44 -5.18
CA CYS A 42 -10.08 12.32 -4.04
C CYS A 42 -9.30 12.02 -2.75
N GLU A 43 -9.55 12.83 -1.73
CA GLU A 43 -8.92 12.70 -0.42
C GLU A 43 -10.00 12.39 0.63
N THR A 44 -9.70 11.45 1.51
CA THR A 44 -10.60 11.07 2.60
C THR A 44 -9.92 11.28 3.95
N LEU A 45 -10.64 11.91 4.87
CA LEU A 45 -10.36 11.93 6.31
C LEU A 45 -11.43 11.08 7.03
N VAL A 46 -11.00 10.20 7.93
CA VAL A 46 -11.89 9.47 8.83
C VAL A 46 -11.54 9.75 10.28
N THR A 47 -12.56 9.91 11.13
CA THR A 47 -12.41 10.07 12.58
C THR A 47 -13.68 9.59 13.29
N THR A 48 -13.80 9.80 14.59
CA THR A 48 -14.93 9.33 15.40
C THR A 48 -16.25 9.80 14.79
N GLY A 49 -17.04 8.85 14.28
CA GLY A 49 -18.37 9.10 13.72
C GLY A 49 -18.42 9.87 12.40
N LEU A 50 -17.28 10.10 11.73
CA LEU A 50 -17.20 10.95 10.53
C LEU A 50 -16.29 10.33 9.46
N ALA A 51 -16.79 10.32 8.22
CA ALA A 51 -15.99 10.26 7.01
C ALA A 51 -16.18 11.57 6.23
N PHE A 52 -15.10 12.29 5.99
CA PHE A 52 -15.09 13.53 5.22
C PHE A 52 -14.30 13.33 3.93
N VAL A 53 -14.97 13.48 2.81
CA VAL A 53 -14.41 13.32 1.46
C VAL A 53 -14.27 14.69 0.82
N ALA A 54 -13.08 15.00 0.31
CA ALA A 54 -12.77 16.25 -0.36
C ALA A 54 -11.89 16.02 -1.60
N GLY A 55 -11.58 17.09 -2.32
CA GLY A 55 -10.66 17.08 -3.44
C GLY A 55 -11.31 17.49 -4.76
N GLU A 56 -10.68 17.13 -5.86
CA GLU A 56 -11.06 17.60 -7.19
C GLU A 56 -11.44 16.45 -8.12
N VAL A 57 -12.60 16.56 -8.76
CA VAL A 57 -13.11 15.57 -9.73
C VAL A 57 -13.63 16.27 -10.97
N SER A 58 -13.15 15.85 -12.14
CA SER A 58 -13.72 16.20 -13.45
C SER A 58 -14.18 14.93 -14.13
N THR A 59 -15.50 14.79 -14.33
CA THR A 59 -16.14 13.57 -14.81
C THR A 59 -17.52 13.91 -15.38
N GLU A 60 -18.00 13.11 -16.33
CA GLU A 60 -19.40 13.12 -16.78
C GLU A 60 -20.28 12.14 -15.98
N ALA A 61 -19.65 11.32 -15.11
CA ALA A 61 -20.35 10.36 -14.28
C ALA A 61 -21.01 11.02 -13.05
N TYR A 62 -22.10 10.42 -12.58
CA TYR A 62 -22.65 10.68 -11.26
C TYR A 62 -22.43 9.48 -10.35
N VAL A 63 -21.88 9.73 -9.16
CA VAL A 63 -21.73 8.72 -8.11
C VAL A 63 -22.30 9.21 -6.80
N HIS A 64 -23.01 8.33 -6.08
CA HIS A 64 -23.56 8.66 -4.77
C HIS A 64 -22.52 8.34 -3.68
N ILE A 65 -21.67 9.32 -3.37
CA ILE A 65 -20.53 9.16 -2.44
C ILE A 65 -20.92 8.59 -1.08
N PRO A 66 -22.02 9.02 -0.42
CA PRO A 66 -22.43 8.41 0.84
C PRO A 66 -22.59 6.89 0.75
N ASP A 67 -23.18 6.35 -0.32
CA ASP A 67 -23.35 4.90 -0.46
C ASP A 67 -22.01 4.20 -0.67
N ILE A 68 -21.08 4.80 -1.41
CA ILE A 68 -19.74 4.25 -1.63
C ILE A 68 -18.99 4.18 -0.29
N VAL A 69 -19.00 5.26 0.49
CA VAL A 69 -18.36 5.30 1.82
C VAL A 69 -18.94 4.22 2.73
N ARG A 70 -20.26 4.12 2.82
CA ARG A 70 -20.95 3.13 3.67
C ARG A 70 -20.71 1.71 3.19
N GLY A 71 -20.71 1.47 1.88
CA GLY A 71 -20.39 0.19 1.27
C GLY A 71 -18.95 -0.24 1.58
N THR A 72 -17.99 0.67 1.47
CA THR A 72 -16.58 0.41 1.79
C THR A 72 -16.39 0.10 3.28
N LEU A 73 -16.97 0.88 4.20
CA LEU A 73 -16.92 0.59 5.64
C LEU A 73 -17.53 -0.78 5.97
N SER A 74 -18.66 -1.11 5.35
CA SER A 74 -19.33 -2.41 5.53
C SER A 74 -18.46 -3.57 5.04
N ARG A 75 -17.82 -3.44 3.86
CA ARG A 75 -16.91 -4.43 3.28
C ARG A 75 -15.67 -4.67 4.15
N ILE A 76 -15.15 -3.61 4.80
CA ILE A 76 -14.03 -3.71 5.74
C ILE A 76 -14.47 -4.42 7.03
N GLY A 77 -15.71 -4.21 7.47
CA GLY A 77 -16.31 -4.86 8.64
C GLY A 77 -16.71 -3.90 9.76
N TYR A 78 -16.75 -2.60 9.49
CA TYR A 78 -17.26 -1.58 10.41
C TYR A 78 -18.79 -1.48 10.34
N THR A 79 -19.45 -2.47 10.94
CA THR A 79 -20.91 -2.65 10.92
C THR A 79 -21.54 -2.57 12.32
N ASN A 80 -20.75 -2.15 13.32
CA ASN A 80 -21.17 -2.06 14.71
C ASN A 80 -20.48 -0.87 15.37
N ALA A 81 -21.26 0.01 16.01
CA ALA A 81 -20.77 1.23 16.65
C ALA A 81 -19.69 0.95 17.72
N VAL A 82 -19.72 -0.22 18.36
CA VAL A 82 -18.74 -0.66 19.36
C VAL A 82 -17.32 -0.82 18.77
N TYR A 83 -17.19 -0.96 17.44
CA TYR A 83 -15.90 -1.12 16.78
C TYR A 83 -15.17 0.21 16.54
N GLY A 84 -15.85 1.35 16.75
CA GLY A 84 -15.30 2.70 16.66
C GLY A 84 -15.93 3.56 15.57
N ILE A 85 -16.36 2.94 14.47
CA ILE A 85 -17.20 3.57 13.45
C ILE A 85 -18.20 2.53 12.94
N ASP A 86 -19.36 2.98 12.50
CA ASP A 86 -20.39 2.13 11.92
C ASP A 86 -20.90 2.74 10.61
N ALA A 87 -20.89 1.93 9.57
CA ALA A 87 -21.32 2.27 8.23
C ALA A 87 -22.74 2.83 8.16
N LEU A 88 -23.64 2.45 9.08
CA LEU A 88 -25.03 2.94 9.04
C LEU A 88 -25.23 4.27 9.77
N THR A 89 -24.42 4.54 10.79
CA THR A 89 -24.64 5.68 11.70
C THR A 89 -23.63 6.82 11.54
N CYS A 90 -22.50 6.60 10.89
CA CYS A 90 -21.51 7.66 10.68
C CYS A 90 -22.06 8.79 9.79
N ALA A 91 -21.62 10.01 10.08
CA ALA A 91 -21.78 11.16 9.20
C ALA A 91 -20.87 10.98 7.97
N VAL A 92 -21.38 11.32 6.79
CA VAL A 92 -20.60 11.44 5.57
C VAL A 92 -20.72 12.88 5.09
N LEU A 93 -19.59 13.57 5.03
CA LEU A 93 -19.51 14.94 4.53
C LEU A 93 -18.72 14.94 3.23
N THR A 94 -19.12 15.80 2.29
CA THR A 94 -18.48 15.94 0.98
C THR A 94 -18.17 17.40 0.70
N SER A 95 -16.95 17.67 0.26
CA SER A 95 -16.51 18.98 -0.25
C SER A 95 -15.62 18.76 -1.47
N ILE A 96 -16.23 18.32 -2.57
CA ILE A 96 -15.55 18.05 -3.84
C ILE A 96 -15.86 19.16 -4.83
N ASP A 97 -14.81 19.65 -5.49
CA ASP A 97 -14.88 20.67 -6.52
C ASP A 97 -14.41 20.12 -7.89
N GLN A 98 -14.61 20.91 -8.94
CA GLN A 98 -14.11 20.58 -10.28
C GLN A 98 -12.58 20.83 -10.35
N GLN A 99 -11.86 20.01 -11.12
CA GLN A 99 -10.43 20.23 -11.32
C GLN A 99 -10.14 21.56 -12.03
N SER A 100 -9.05 22.23 -11.66
CA SER A 100 -8.61 23.48 -12.28
C SER A 100 -8.33 23.30 -13.78
N SER A 101 -8.83 24.24 -14.60
CA SER A 101 -8.58 24.30 -16.04
C SER A 101 -7.10 24.49 -16.38
N ASP A 102 -6.31 25.11 -15.49
CA ASP A 102 -4.89 25.35 -15.74
C ASP A 102 -4.07 24.05 -15.70
N ILE A 103 -4.50 23.08 -14.88
CA ILE A 103 -3.90 21.74 -14.80
C ILE A 103 -4.29 20.93 -16.04
N ALA A 104 -5.54 21.05 -16.50
CA ALA A 104 -6.02 20.35 -17.69
C ALA A 104 -5.19 20.68 -18.94
N MET A 105 -4.77 21.94 -19.12
CA MET A 105 -3.97 22.36 -20.28
C MET A 105 -2.68 21.56 -20.49
N GLY A 106 -2.00 21.16 -19.41
CA GLY A 106 -0.74 20.40 -19.48
C GLY A 106 -0.95 18.88 -19.55
N VAL A 107 -2.05 18.39 -18.99
CA VAL A 107 -2.38 16.96 -18.96
C VAL A 107 -3.02 16.50 -20.27
N ASP A 108 -3.87 17.33 -20.87
CA ASP A 108 -4.61 16.98 -22.08
C ASP A 108 -3.72 16.90 -23.32
N THR A 109 -2.51 17.46 -23.26
CA THR A 109 -1.47 17.27 -24.28
C THR A 109 -0.63 16.00 -24.07
N GLY A 110 -0.95 15.18 -23.06
CA GLY A 110 -0.25 13.94 -22.72
C GLY A 110 0.92 14.10 -21.75
N GLY A 111 1.11 15.30 -21.18
CA GLY A 111 2.15 15.58 -20.20
C GLY A 111 1.82 15.11 -18.78
N ALA A 112 2.84 15.06 -17.92
CA ALA A 112 2.63 14.78 -16.50
C ALA A 112 1.79 15.89 -15.83
N GLY A 113 0.79 15.50 -15.03
CA GLY A 113 -0.10 16.46 -14.36
C GLY A 113 0.51 17.20 -13.17
N ASP A 114 1.67 16.76 -12.69
CA ASP A 114 2.47 17.44 -11.67
C ASP A 114 3.95 17.08 -11.89
N GLN A 115 4.85 17.86 -11.29
CA GLN A 115 6.22 17.43 -11.10
C GLN A 115 6.29 16.31 -10.06
N GLY A 116 7.26 15.41 -10.19
CA GLY A 116 7.47 14.41 -9.15
C GLY A 116 8.61 13.47 -9.42
N MET A 117 8.89 12.64 -8.42
CA MET A 117 9.85 11.55 -8.49
C MET A 117 9.14 10.27 -8.06
N MET A 118 9.40 9.16 -8.72
CA MET A 118 8.78 7.88 -8.44
C MET A 118 9.87 6.81 -8.41
N PHE A 119 9.69 5.82 -7.54
CA PHE A 119 10.66 4.74 -7.38
C PHE A 119 9.99 3.38 -7.58
N GLY A 120 10.62 2.56 -8.41
CA GLY A 120 10.37 1.16 -8.61
C GLY A 120 11.44 0.34 -7.93
N TYR A 121 11.08 -0.73 -7.24
CA TYR A 121 12.06 -1.64 -6.63
C TYR A 121 11.68 -3.09 -6.91
N ALA A 122 12.66 -3.96 -7.12
CA ALA A 122 12.50 -5.40 -7.13
C ALA A 122 13.74 -6.12 -6.59
N THR A 123 13.52 -7.29 -6.00
CA THR A 123 14.58 -8.17 -5.44
C THR A 123 14.14 -9.62 -5.56
N ASN A 124 15.05 -10.57 -5.73
CA ASN A 124 14.72 -12.00 -5.81
C ASN A 124 14.63 -12.71 -4.45
N GLU A 125 14.47 -11.96 -3.37
CA GLU A 125 14.34 -12.50 -2.00
C GLU A 125 13.06 -13.31 -1.78
N THR A 126 12.00 -13.00 -2.51
CA THR A 126 10.72 -13.71 -2.46
C THR A 126 10.21 -14.01 -3.87
N PRO A 127 9.29 -14.98 -4.05
CA PRO A 127 8.72 -15.31 -5.36
C PRO A 127 7.99 -14.13 -6.04
N GLU A 128 7.44 -13.20 -5.25
CA GLU A 128 6.74 -12.00 -5.74
C GLU A 128 7.71 -10.90 -6.21
N LEU A 129 9.01 -11.15 -6.08
CA LEU A 129 10.10 -10.22 -6.32
C LEU A 129 10.03 -8.97 -5.42
N MET A 130 9.67 -9.16 -4.16
CA MET A 130 9.52 -8.12 -3.13
C MET A 130 10.53 -8.29 -2.00
N PRO A 131 10.85 -7.23 -1.23
CA PRO A 131 11.66 -7.39 -0.03
C PRO A 131 10.94 -8.28 1.00
N ALA A 132 11.65 -9.25 1.56
CA ALA A 132 11.07 -10.22 2.48
C ALA A 132 10.35 -9.59 3.70
N PRO A 133 10.90 -8.57 4.39
CA PRO A 133 10.27 -7.98 5.57
C PRO A 133 8.85 -7.44 5.32
N ILE A 134 8.67 -6.66 4.24
CA ILE A 134 7.36 -6.08 3.90
C ILE A 134 6.40 -7.13 3.38
N GLN A 135 6.90 -8.11 2.60
CA GLN A 135 6.07 -9.19 2.07
C GLN A 135 5.46 -10.02 3.20
N TYR A 136 6.24 -10.36 4.22
CA TYR A 136 5.78 -11.12 5.37
C TYR A 136 4.86 -10.30 6.30
N ALA A 137 5.15 -9.00 6.50
CA ALA A 137 4.25 -8.12 7.22
C ALA A 137 2.87 -8.05 6.54
N HIS A 138 2.83 -7.86 5.23
CA HIS A 138 1.58 -7.91 4.46
C HIS A 138 0.87 -9.26 4.53
N ALA A 139 1.61 -10.37 4.52
CA ALA A 139 1.02 -11.70 4.59
C ALA A 139 0.26 -11.89 5.91
N ILE A 140 0.83 -11.43 7.03
CA ILE A 140 0.18 -11.46 8.35
C ILE A 140 -1.07 -10.58 8.38
N THR A 141 -1.03 -9.34 7.90
CA THR A 141 -2.22 -8.47 7.93
C THR A 141 -3.34 -8.93 7.00
N ARG A 142 -3.00 -9.53 5.85
CA ARG A 142 -3.98 -10.22 4.99
C ARG A 142 -4.60 -11.41 5.71
N GLN A 143 -3.81 -12.21 6.41
CA GLN A 143 -4.31 -13.37 7.14
C GLN A 143 -5.18 -12.97 8.33
N LEU A 144 -4.83 -11.90 9.07
CA LEU A 144 -5.68 -11.31 10.10
C LEU A 144 -7.07 -10.95 9.55
N ALA A 145 -7.11 -10.27 8.41
CA ALA A 145 -8.37 -9.90 7.76
C ALA A 145 -9.13 -11.13 7.28
N HIS A 146 -8.44 -12.14 6.73
CA HIS A 146 -9.03 -13.37 6.24
C HIS A 146 -9.74 -14.15 7.35
N VAL A 147 -9.03 -14.52 8.42
CA VAL A 147 -9.59 -15.36 9.51
C VAL A 147 -10.71 -14.64 10.28
N ARG A 148 -10.70 -13.30 10.28
CA ARG A 148 -11.82 -12.48 10.77
C ARG A 148 -13.03 -12.59 9.83
N LYS A 149 -12.85 -12.31 8.54
CA LYS A 149 -13.94 -12.27 7.55
C LYS A 149 -14.60 -13.62 7.32
N THR A 150 -13.85 -14.71 7.44
CA THR A 150 -14.38 -16.07 7.35
C THR A 150 -15.10 -16.52 8.62
N GLY A 151 -14.98 -15.75 9.72
CA GLY A 151 -15.54 -16.11 11.02
C GLY A 151 -14.74 -17.19 11.76
N GLU A 152 -13.58 -17.59 11.24
CA GLU A 152 -12.71 -18.59 11.90
C GLU A 152 -12.18 -18.09 13.25
N VAL A 153 -11.94 -16.78 13.37
CA VAL A 153 -11.60 -16.10 14.62
C VAL A 153 -12.62 -14.98 14.85
N PRO A 154 -13.81 -15.31 15.42
CA PRO A 154 -14.96 -14.41 15.43
C PRO A 154 -14.83 -13.23 16.40
N TRP A 155 -13.84 -13.26 17.29
CA TRP A 155 -13.59 -12.18 18.24
C TRP A 155 -12.65 -11.09 17.71
N LEU A 156 -12.05 -11.29 16.54
CA LEU A 156 -11.26 -10.25 15.87
C LEU A 156 -12.15 -9.12 15.36
N ARG A 157 -11.62 -7.90 15.48
CA ARG A 157 -12.20 -6.68 14.92
C ARG A 157 -11.32 -6.17 13.77
N PRO A 158 -11.78 -5.20 12.96
CA PRO A 158 -11.11 -4.88 11.70
C PRO A 158 -9.68 -4.34 11.81
N ASP A 159 -9.36 -3.54 12.83
CA ASP A 159 -8.05 -2.88 12.97
C ASP A 159 -6.96 -3.87 13.42
N GLY A 160 -5.77 -3.76 12.82
CA GLY A 160 -4.66 -4.66 13.08
C GLY A 160 -3.37 -4.18 12.46
N LYS A 161 -2.24 -4.60 13.04
CA LYS A 161 -0.89 -4.19 12.67
C LYS A 161 0.05 -5.38 12.77
N SER A 162 1.06 -5.41 11.91
CA SER A 162 2.15 -6.36 11.96
C SER A 162 3.48 -5.66 11.76
N GLN A 163 4.54 -6.14 12.41
CA GLN A 163 5.91 -5.69 12.15
C GLN A 163 6.83 -6.90 12.14
N ILE A 164 7.72 -6.95 11.14
CA ILE A 164 8.61 -8.09 10.90
C ILE A 164 10.05 -7.58 10.81
N THR A 165 10.90 -8.13 11.66
CA THR A 165 12.35 -7.92 11.63
C THR A 165 13.02 -9.16 11.05
N VAL A 166 13.76 -8.99 9.96
CA VAL A 166 14.53 -10.05 9.31
C VAL A 166 16.01 -9.83 9.58
N GLU A 167 16.71 -10.90 9.96
CA GLU A 167 18.17 -10.93 10.01
C GLU A 167 18.70 -11.23 8.61
N TYR A 168 19.59 -10.38 8.13
CA TYR A 168 20.28 -10.53 6.85
C TYR A 168 21.73 -10.94 7.07
N GLU A 169 22.21 -11.89 6.27
CA GLU A 169 23.62 -12.27 6.17
C GLU A 169 24.11 -12.06 4.73
N ASP A 170 25.17 -11.27 4.57
CA ASP A 170 25.72 -10.88 3.27
C ASP A 170 24.67 -10.33 2.29
N GLY A 171 23.64 -9.69 2.84
CA GLY A 171 22.56 -9.08 2.08
C GLY A 171 21.44 -10.04 1.69
N ARG A 172 21.41 -11.30 2.15
CA ARG A 172 20.28 -12.23 1.93
C ARG A 172 19.50 -12.47 3.22
N PRO A 173 18.16 -12.65 3.17
CA PRO A 173 17.38 -13.07 4.32
C PRO A 173 17.93 -14.37 4.88
N ARG A 174 18.26 -14.38 6.17
CA ARG A 174 18.75 -15.56 6.88
C ARG A 174 17.67 -16.19 7.74
N ARG A 175 16.97 -15.38 8.54
CA ARG A 175 15.89 -15.80 9.44
C ARG A 175 15.03 -14.60 9.84
N ILE A 176 13.83 -14.86 10.34
CA ILE A 176 12.96 -13.89 10.98
C ILE A 176 13.40 -13.76 12.44
N HIS A 177 13.90 -12.57 12.80
CA HIS A 177 14.38 -12.28 14.15
C HIS A 177 13.22 -11.99 15.11
N THR A 178 12.26 -11.16 14.69
CA THR A 178 11.15 -10.71 15.53
C THR A 178 9.87 -10.57 14.72
N VAL A 179 8.76 -11.03 15.30
CA VAL A 179 7.40 -10.86 14.80
C VAL A 179 6.59 -10.10 15.85
N VAL A 180 5.98 -8.99 15.45
CA VAL A 180 5.03 -8.24 16.26
C VAL A 180 3.66 -8.29 15.58
N VAL A 181 2.62 -8.64 16.34
CA VAL A 181 1.23 -8.58 15.87
C VAL A 181 0.38 -7.90 16.92
N SER A 182 -0.35 -6.87 16.49
CA SER A 182 -1.34 -6.18 17.33
C SER A 182 -2.68 -6.24 16.61
N ALA A 183 -3.64 -6.98 17.14
CA ALA A 183 -4.95 -7.14 16.53
C ALA A 183 -6.06 -6.61 17.44
N GLN A 184 -6.99 -5.85 16.89
CA GLN A 184 -8.16 -5.37 17.61
C GLN A 184 -9.09 -6.56 17.93
N HIS A 185 -9.66 -6.59 19.14
CA HIS A 185 -10.43 -7.74 19.61
C HIS A 185 -11.60 -7.35 20.52
N ASN A 186 -12.49 -8.31 20.78
CA ASN A 186 -13.53 -8.18 21.79
C ASN A 186 -12.96 -8.13 23.22
N GLU A 187 -13.67 -7.48 24.13
CA GLU A 187 -13.23 -7.24 25.51
C GLU A 187 -13.04 -8.54 26.32
N ASP A 188 -13.83 -9.56 26.04
CA ASP A 188 -13.91 -10.78 26.88
C ASP A 188 -12.85 -11.83 26.54
N VAL A 189 -11.99 -11.61 25.53
CA VAL A 189 -10.98 -12.59 25.13
C VAL A 189 -9.74 -12.48 26.02
N ARG A 190 -9.32 -13.62 26.58
CA ARG A 190 -8.10 -13.68 27.41
C ARG A 190 -6.86 -13.52 26.54
N HIS A 191 -5.86 -12.78 27.04
CA HIS A 191 -4.61 -12.56 26.31
C HIS A 191 -3.90 -13.86 25.90
N SER A 192 -3.94 -14.91 26.74
CA SER A 192 -3.35 -16.20 26.40
C SER A 192 -4.02 -16.86 25.18
N GLU A 193 -5.33 -16.70 25.02
CA GLU A 193 -6.09 -17.19 23.86
C GLU A 193 -5.75 -16.38 22.61
N ILE A 194 -5.56 -15.07 22.75
CA ILE A 194 -5.10 -14.19 21.64
C ILE A 194 -3.73 -14.65 21.16
N VAL A 195 -2.78 -14.87 22.08
CA VAL A 195 -1.42 -15.34 21.75
C VAL A 195 -1.46 -16.67 21.01
N GLU A 196 -2.16 -17.68 21.56
CA GLU A 196 -2.24 -19.01 20.95
C GLU A 196 -2.91 -18.95 19.56
N THR A 197 -4.03 -18.23 19.45
CA THR A 197 -4.82 -18.15 18.22
C THR A 197 -4.05 -17.42 17.11
N LEU A 198 -3.45 -16.27 17.42
CA LEU A 198 -2.71 -15.49 16.41
C LEU A 198 -1.43 -16.22 15.99
N THR A 199 -0.77 -16.94 16.89
CA THR A 199 0.37 -17.78 16.53
C THR A 199 -0.05 -18.83 15.50
N ARG A 200 -1.05 -19.66 15.84
CA ARG A 200 -1.44 -20.81 15.02
C ARG A 200 -2.19 -20.47 13.73
N LYS A 201 -3.08 -19.48 13.77
CA LYS A 201 -4.00 -19.20 12.67
C LYS A 201 -3.55 -18.04 11.79
N VAL A 202 -2.61 -17.22 12.27
CA VAL A 202 -2.21 -15.98 11.58
C VAL A 202 -0.73 -15.97 11.22
N ILE A 203 0.15 -16.36 12.13
CA ILE A 203 1.60 -16.26 11.93
C ILE A 203 2.14 -17.52 11.23
N GLU A 204 1.93 -18.70 11.83
CA GLU A 204 2.43 -19.99 11.29
C GLU A 204 2.00 -20.25 9.83
N PRO A 205 0.75 -19.97 9.40
CA PRO A 205 0.33 -20.32 8.04
C PRO A 205 0.94 -19.48 6.92
N VAL A 206 1.59 -18.35 7.24
CA VAL A 206 2.02 -17.36 6.23
C VAL A 206 3.51 -17.04 6.26
N LEU A 207 4.22 -17.45 7.32
CA LEU A 207 5.66 -17.30 7.38
C LEU A 207 6.33 -18.59 6.90
N PRO A 208 7.41 -18.50 6.10
CA PRO A 208 8.16 -19.68 5.68
C PRO A 208 8.83 -20.33 6.90
N GLU A 209 8.52 -21.62 7.13
CA GLU A 209 9.01 -22.39 8.28
C GLU A 209 10.54 -22.37 8.37
N GLU A 210 11.24 -22.40 7.23
CA GLU A 210 12.69 -22.39 7.15
C GLU A 210 13.35 -21.09 7.65
N LEU A 211 12.59 -19.99 7.75
CA LEU A 211 13.09 -18.72 8.29
C LEU A 211 12.69 -18.51 9.76
N VAL A 212 11.85 -19.36 10.34
CA VAL A 212 11.38 -19.22 11.74
C VAL A 212 12.06 -20.27 12.60
N ASP A 213 13.03 -19.84 13.43
CA ASP A 213 13.75 -20.73 14.35
C ASP A 213 13.26 -20.60 15.80
N ASP A 214 13.77 -21.47 16.68
CA ASP A 214 13.48 -21.48 18.13
C ASP A 214 13.92 -20.18 18.86
N HIS A 215 14.67 -19.32 18.18
CA HIS A 215 15.13 -18.02 18.68
C HIS A 215 14.31 -16.84 18.14
N CYS A 216 13.25 -17.10 17.38
CA CYS A 216 12.33 -16.06 16.91
C CYS A 216 11.58 -15.44 18.09
N ILE A 217 11.55 -14.11 18.15
CA ILE A 217 10.88 -13.36 19.21
C ILE A 217 9.46 -12.99 18.77
N PHE A 218 8.45 -13.42 19.52
CA PHE A 218 7.05 -13.08 19.25
C PHE A 218 6.50 -12.06 20.26
N HIS A 219 6.00 -10.93 19.74
CA HIS A 219 5.28 -9.92 20.51
C HIS A 219 3.83 -9.83 20.03
N ILE A 220 2.93 -10.54 20.71
CA ILE A 220 1.50 -10.60 20.34
C ILE A 220 0.68 -9.79 21.34
N ASN A 221 0.00 -8.75 20.84
CA ASN A 221 -0.72 -7.73 21.61
C ASN A 221 0.08 -7.33 22.87
N PRO A 222 1.30 -6.76 22.75
CA PRO A 222 2.19 -6.53 23.90
C PRO A 222 1.62 -5.56 24.94
N THR A 223 0.67 -4.70 24.57
CA THR A 223 -0.09 -3.83 25.49
C THR A 223 -1.20 -4.57 26.24
N GLY A 224 -1.40 -5.86 25.97
CA GLY A 224 -2.45 -6.72 26.52
C GLY A 224 -3.81 -6.50 25.85
N ARG A 225 -4.30 -5.26 25.83
CA ARG A 225 -5.66 -4.92 25.40
C ARG A 225 -5.67 -3.97 24.19
N PHE A 226 -6.42 -4.34 23.16
CA PHE A 226 -6.70 -3.51 21.98
C PHE A 226 -8.18 -3.64 21.58
N VAL A 227 -9.08 -3.05 22.38
CA VAL A 227 -10.54 -3.15 22.17
C VAL A 227 -11.06 -1.99 21.31
N THR A 228 -10.62 -0.77 21.64
CA THR A 228 -10.89 0.45 20.88
C THR A 228 -9.91 0.54 19.72
N GLY A 229 -10.42 0.67 18.49
CA GLY A 229 -9.60 0.77 17.27
C GLY A 229 -10.36 1.50 16.16
N GLY A 230 -9.81 1.48 14.94
CA GLY A 230 -10.39 2.20 13.81
C GLY A 230 -10.44 3.72 14.04
N PRO A 231 -11.36 4.45 13.36
CA PRO A 231 -11.45 5.91 13.44
C PRO A 231 -11.76 6.49 14.83
N HIS A 232 -12.20 5.66 15.78
CA HIS A 232 -12.39 6.09 17.17
C HIS A 232 -11.09 6.05 17.98
N GLY A 233 -10.19 5.12 17.65
CA GLY A 233 -8.89 5.00 18.30
C GLY A 233 -7.84 5.96 17.72
N ASP A 234 -7.94 6.28 16.44
CA ASP A 234 -7.00 7.17 15.74
C ASP A 234 -7.66 7.79 14.50
N ALA A 235 -7.27 9.01 14.13
CA ALA A 235 -7.74 9.62 12.89
C ALA A 235 -7.02 9.01 11.69
N GLY A 236 -7.72 8.88 10.55
CA GLY A 236 -7.18 8.34 9.31
C GLY A 236 -7.20 9.36 8.19
N LEU A 237 -6.15 9.40 7.38
CA LEU A 237 -6.09 10.21 6.18
C LEU A 237 -5.52 9.41 5.01
N THR A 238 -6.02 9.71 3.81
CA THR A 238 -5.51 9.14 2.55
C THR A 238 -4.02 9.43 2.40
N GLY A 239 -3.26 8.46 1.88
CA GLY A 239 -1.83 8.64 1.61
C GLY A 239 -0.92 8.69 2.84
N ARG A 240 -1.40 8.30 4.03
CA ARG A 240 -0.56 8.25 5.26
C ARG A 240 0.16 6.93 5.48
N LYS A 241 0.08 6.02 4.51
CA LYS A 241 0.69 4.69 4.56
C LYS A 241 1.57 4.37 3.33
N ILE A 242 2.11 5.40 2.67
CA ILE A 242 2.93 5.28 1.44
C ILE A 242 4.10 4.29 1.51
N ILE A 243 4.74 4.12 2.66
CA ILE A 243 5.82 3.12 2.81
C ILE A 243 5.28 1.70 2.95
N VAL A 244 4.10 1.55 3.57
CA VAL A 244 3.36 0.28 3.59
C VAL A 244 2.81 -0.05 2.20
N ASP A 245 2.45 0.96 1.40
CA ASP A 245 1.98 0.76 0.02
C ASP A 245 3.07 0.35 -0.97
N THR A 246 4.33 0.52 -0.59
CA THR A 246 5.46 0.30 -1.49
C THR A 246 6.35 -0.83 -0.98
N TYR A 247 7.54 -0.50 -0.48
CA TYR A 247 8.61 -1.48 -0.26
C TYR A 247 9.02 -1.57 1.21
N GLY A 248 8.19 -1.07 2.13
CA GLY A 248 8.38 -1.20 3.58
C GLY A 248 9.68 -0.60 4.11
N GLY A 249 10.20 0.43 3.44
CA GLY A 249 11.43 1.12 3.81
C GLY A 249 12.67 0.62 3.07
N VAL A 250 12.56 -0.44 2.27
CA VAL A 250 13.62 -0.86 1.35
C VAL A 250 13.59 0.00 0.11
N GLY A 251 14.75 0.46 -0.33
CA GLY A 251 14.85 1.41 -1.45
C GLY A 251 14.40 2.82 -1.05
N ARG A 252 13.98 3.59 -2.05
CA ARG A 252 13.57 5.00 -1.89
C ARG A 252 12.10 5.19 -2.21
N HIS A 253 11.56 6.33 -1.77
CA HIS A 253 10.19 6.76 -2.05
C HIS A 253 10.18 8.23 -2.46
N GLY A 254 9.37 8.58 -3.45
CA GLY A 254 9.35 9.93 -4.03
C GLY A 254 8.42 10.92 -3.33
N GLY A 255 7.48 10.41 -2.54
CA GLY A 255 6.62 11.19 -1.64
C GLY A 255 5.14 11.20 -2.05
N GLY A 256 4.84 10.94 -3.33
CA GLY A 256 3.47 10.86 -3.84
C GLY A 256 2.67 9.68 -3.29
N ALA A 257 1.44 9.95 -2.82
CA ALA A 257 0.46 8.92 -2.49
C ALA A 257 -0.25 8.37 -3.74
N PHE A 258 -0.86 7.18 -3.62
CA PHE A 258 -1.51 6.49 -4.74
C PHE A 258 -3.04 6.59 -4.75
N SER A 259 -3.67 6.31 -3.60
CA SER A 259 -5.12 6.15 -3.51
C SER A 259 -5.86 7.43 -3.87
N GLY A 260 -7.02 7.31 -4.52
CA GLY A 260 -7.86 8.46 -4.91
C GLY A 260 -7.36 9.23 -6.12
N LYS A 261 -6.24 8.81 -6.74
CA LYS A 261 -5.68 9.44 -7.93
C LYS A 261 -5.91 8.59 -9.17
N ASP A 262 -6.44 9.20 -10.22
CA ASP A 262 -6.54 8.54 -11.52
C ASP A 262 -5.16 8.31 -12.19
N PRO A 263 -5.07 7.44 -13.21
CA PRO A 263 -3.80 7.04 -13.81
C PRO A 263 -2.99 8.17 -14.44
N THR A 264 -3.56 9.35 -14.68
CA THR A 264 -2.82 10.44 -15.31
C THR A 264 -2.02 11.25 -14.29
N LYS A 265 -2.18 10.94 -12.99
CA LYS A 265 -1.32 11.43 -11.92
C LYS A 265 -0.10 10.49 -11.82
N VAL A 266 1.03 10.99 -12.31
CA VAL A 266 2.29 10.22 -12.39
C VAL A 266 2.77 9.67 -11.05
N ASP A 267 2.35 10.25 -9.92
CA ASP A 267 2.60 9.68 -8.58
C ASP A 267 2.18 8.21 -8.48
N ARG A 268 1.06 7.85 -9.11
CA ARG A 268 0.53 6.48 -9.12
C ARG A 268 1.07 5.69 -10.31
N SER A 269 0.81 6.18 -11.52
CA SER A 269 1.11 5.43 -12.75
C SER A 269 2.60 5.24 -12.97
N ALA A 270 3.44 6.26 -12.77
CA ALA A 270 4.88 6.12 -12.96
C ALA A 270 5.55 5.32 -11.82
N ALA A 271 4.99 5.32 -10.61
CA ALA A 271 5.43 4.40 -9.55
C ALA A 271 5.14 2.94 -9.94
N TYR A 272 3.97 2.68 -10.51
CA TYR A 272 3.60 1.35 -11.02
C TYR A 272 4.47 0.94 -12.22
N ALA A 273 4.72 1.84 -13.16
CA ALA A 273 5.60 1.60 -14.30
C ALA A 273 7.05 1.32 -13.86
N ALA A 274 7.57 2.08 -12.90
CA ALA A 274 8.90 1.85 -12.35
C ALA A 274 8.99 0.48 -11.66
N ARG A 275 7.95 0.07 -10.91
CA ARG A 275 7.84 -1.27 -10.33
C ARG A 275 7.80 -2.34 -11.42
N TRP A 276 6.99 -2.14 -12.45
CA TRP A 276 6.86 -3.06 -13.59
C TRP A 276 8.21 -3.27 -14.27
N ALA A 277 8.93 -2.19 -14.60
CA ALA A 277 10.26 -2.27 -15.20
C ALA A 277 11.28 -2.94 -14.26
N ALA A 278 11.36 -2.53 -12.99
CA ALA A 278 12.31 -3.11 -12.03
C ALA A 278 12.07 -4.61 -11.83
N LYS A 279 10.79 -5.01 -11.75
CA LYS A 279 10.40 -6.42 -11.63
C LYS A 279 10.82 -7.22 -12.86
N ASN A 280 10.68 -6.68 -14.07
CA ASN A 280 11.13 -7.34 -15.30
C ASN A 280 12.65 -7.47 -15.37
N VAL A 281 13.41 -6.45 -14.93
CA VAL A 281 14.88 -6.54 -14.86
C VAL A 281 15.32 -7.70 -13.97
N VAL A 282 14.72 -7.85 -12.79
CA VAL A 282 15.05 -8.94 -11.86
C VAL A 282 14.55 -10.29 -12.38
N ALA A 283 13.34 -10.35 -12.92
CA ALA A 283 12.77 -11.58 -13.47
C ALA A 283 13.57 -12.12 -14.68
N ALA A 284 14.15 -11.22 -15.49
CA ALA A 284 15.02 -11.57 -16.60
C ALA A 284 16.43 -12.03 -16.17
N GLY A 285 16.73 -12.04 -14.88
CA GLY A 285 18.05 -12.43 -14.35
C GLY A 285 19.15 -11.40 -14.60
N LEU A 286 18.80 -10.19 -15.02
CA LEU A 286 19.77 -9.12 -15.32
C LEU A 286 20.33 -8.47 -14.05
N ALA A 287 19.61 -8.56 -12.94
CA ALA A 287 20.06 -8.17 -11.61
C ALA A 287 19.36 -8.99 -10.52
N THR A 288 20.00 -9.17 -9.37
CA THR A 288 19.33 -9.75 -8.19
C THR A 288 18.46 -8.73 -7.47
N ARG A 289 18.83 -7.45 -7.56
CA ARG A 289 18.12 -6.28 -7.01
C ARG A 289 18.19 -5.12 -7.98
N CYS A 290 17.05 -4.50 -8.25
CA CYS A 290 16.94 -3.35 -9.14
C CYS A 290 16.09 -2.27 -8.47
N GLU A 291 16.61 -1.04 -8.44
CA GLU A 291 15.83 0.15 -8.16
C GLU A 291 15.82 1.06 -9.39
N ILE A 292 14.66 1.58 -9.75
CA ILE A 292 14.46 2.52 -10.86
C ILE A 292 13.86 3.79 -10.30
N GLN A 293 14.47 4.94 -10.57
CA GLN A 293 13.87 6.25 -10.34
C GLN A 293 13.41 6.84 -11.66
N LEU A 294 12.17 7.33 -11.68
CA LEU A 294 11.63 8.18 -12.73
C LEU A 294 11.37 9.56 -12.15
N ALA A 295 11.58 10.61 -12.94
CA ALA A 295 11.19 11.97 -12.56
C ALA A 295 10.53 12.67 -13.73
N TYR A 296 9.51 13.49 -13.44
CA TYR A 296 8.74 14.24 -14.43
C TYR A 296 8.69 15.71 -14.06
N ALA A 297 8.61 16.56 -15.09
CA ALA A 297 8.25 17.95 -14.97
C ALA A 297 6.79 18.13 -15.41
N ILE A 298 6.06 19.02 -14.75
CA ILE A 298 4.65 19.30 -15.08
C ILE A 298 4.50 19.72 -16.55
N GLY A 299 3.52 19.13 -17.24
CA GLY A 299 3.21 19.37 -18.65
C GLY A 299 4.19 18.74 -19.65
N VAL A 300 5.20 17.98 -19.19
CA VAL A 300 6.17 17.28 -20.05
C VAL A 300 5.83 15.78 -20.07
N ALA A 301 5.72 15.20 -21.27
CA ALA A 301 5.42 13.77 -21.42
C ALA A 301 6.63 12.90 -21.11
N GLU A 302 7.80 13.26 -21.61
CA GLU A 302 9.03 12.51 -21.38
C GLU A 302 9.55 12.69 -19.94
N PRO A 303 10.00 11.62 -19.28
CA PRO A 303 10.66 11.74 -17.99
C PRO A 303 11.95 12.58 -18.12
N VAL A 304 12.16 13.51 -17.19
CA VAL A 304 13.38 14.34 -17.14
C VAL A 304 14.60 13.55 -16.68
N SER A 305 14.39 12.43 -16.00
CA SER A 305 15.44 11.47 -15.69
C SER A 305 14.91 10.04 -15.53
N ILE A 306 15.74 9.09 -15.94
CA ILE A 306 15.58 7.65 -15.67
C ILE A 306 16.91 7.18 -15.06
N LEU A 307 16.89 6.78 -13.80
CA LEU A 307 18.05 6.24 -13.10
C LEU A 307 17.78 4.79 -12.73
N VAL A 308 18.62 3.87 -13.22
CA VAL A 308 18.56 2.46 -12.86
C VAL A 308 19.77 2.11 -12.00
N THR A 309 19.53 1.48 -10.85
CA THR A 309 20.57 1.04 -9.91
C THR A 309 20.45 -0.46 -9.65
N ASN A 310 21.46 -1.22 -10.05
CA ASN A 310 21.67 -2.59 -9.60
C ASN A 310 22.29 -2.55 -8.19
N LEU A 311 21.50 -2.86 -7.16
CA LEU A 311 21.95 -2.66 -5.78
C LEU A 311 22.89 -3.77 -5.27
N ARG A 312 23.41 -4.62 -6.18
CA ARG A 312 24.50 -5.61 -6.03
C ARG A 312 24.58 -6.56 -7.24
N ASP A 313 25.78 -7.09 -7.49
CA ASP A 313 26.06 -8.38 -8.15
C ASP A 313 25.47 -8.62 -9.55
N ALA A 314 25.13 -7.57 -10.31
CA ALA A 314 24.76 -7.72 -11.71
C ALA A 314 25.99 -7.61 -12.61
N GLU A 315 26.10 -8.51 -13.60
CA GLU A 315 27.15 -8.43 -14.64
C GLU A 315 26.95 -7.21 -15.56
N VAL A 316 25.70 -6.75 -15.71
CA VAL A 316 25.32 -5.65 -16.59
C VAL A 316 25.42 -4.33 -15.84
N SER A 317 26.02 -3.30 -16.46
CA SER A 317 26.17 -2.00 -15.82
C SER A 317 24.84 -1.25 -15.65
N ASN A 318 24.76 -0.34 -14.67
CA ASN A 318 23.62 0.55 -14.47
C ASN A 318 23.24 1.33 -15.73
N HIS A 319 24.25 1.76 -16.51
CA HIS A 319 24.04 2.50 -17.74
C HIS A 319 23.39 1.64 -18.83
N GLU A 320 23.84 0.41 -19.01
CA GLU A 320 23.25 -0.52 -19.98
C GLU A 320 21.82 -0.91 -19.60
N LEU A 321 21.55 -1.13 -18.30
CA LEU A 321 20.20 -1.36 -17.80
C LEU A 321 19.28 -0.16 -18.02
N ALA A 322 19.76 1.06 -17.76
CA ALA A 322 18.99 2.28 -18.00
C ALA A 322 18.62 2.43 -19.47
N ARG A 323 19.58 2.22 -20.39
CA ARG A 323 19.30 2.24 -21.83
C ARG A 323 18.28 1.18 -22.23
N ALA A 324 18.44 -0.05 -21.76
CA ALA A 324 17.50 -1.13 -22.06
C ALA A 324 16.08 -0.83 -21.54
N VAL A 325 15.96 -0.26 -20.34
CA VAL A 325 14.67 0.18 -19.80
C VAL A 325 14.04 1.25 -20.68
N SER A 326 14.81 2.27 -21.09
CA SER A 326 14.29 3.32 -21.98
C SER A 326 13.92 2.84 -23.39
N GLU A 327 14.53 1.76 -23.88
CA GLU A 327 14.21 1.17 -25.20
C GLU A 327 12.99 0.24 -25.15
N VAL A 328 12.76 -0.44 -24.03
CA VAL A 328 11.70 -1.46 -23.89
C VAL A 328 10.39 -0.89 -23.36
N PHE A 329 10.47 0.11 -22.48
CA PHE A 329 9.32 0.66 -21.77
C PHE A 329 9.03 2.07 -22.27
N ASP A 330 7.82 2.30 -22.79
CA ASP A 330 7.31 3.65 -22.99
C ASP A 330 6.89 4.22 -21.63
N LEU A 331 7.72 5.14 -21.13
CA LEU A 331 7.56 5.74 -19.81
C LEU A 331 6.91 7.13 -19.88
N THR A 332 6.30 7.49 -21.01
CA THR A 332 5.39 8.65 -21.05
C THR A 332 4.09 8.33 -20.30
N PRO A 333 3.38 9.32 -19.73
CA PRO A 333 2.10 9.07 -19.06
C PRO A 333 1.10 8.28 -19.93
N ALA A 334 1.02 8.60 -21.23
CA ALA A 334 0.16 7.88 -22.16
C ALA A 334 0.64 6.44 -22.40
N GLY A 335 1.94 6.25 -22.66
CA GLY A 335 2.53 4.92 -22.85
C GLY A 335 2.35 4.01 -21.63
N ILE A 336 2.41 4.58 -20.42
CA ILE A 336 2.16 3.84 -19.18
C ILE A 336 0.70 3.41 -19.06
N ILE A 337 -0.25 4.29 -19.39
CA ILE A 337 -1.69 3.99 -19.32
C ILE A 337 -2.07 2.93 -20.37
N ASP A 338 -1.50 2.98 -21.57
CA ASP A 338 -1.77 1.99 -22.61
C ASP A 338 -1.10 0.63 -22.31
N GLY A 339 0.02 0.65 -21.58
CA GLY A 339 0.84 -0.54 -21.29
C GLY A 339 0.41 -1.36 -20.06
N LEU A 340 -0.47 -0.84 -19.20
CA LEU A 340 -0.89 -1.45 -17.92
C LEU A 340 -2.41 -1.60 -17.82
#